data_AF-A0A3D5DY01-F1
#
_entry.id   AF-A0A3D5DY01-F1
#
_cell.length_a   1.000
_cell.length_b   1.000
_cell.length_c   1.000
_cell.angle_alpha   90.00
_cell.angle_beta   90.00
_cell.angle_gamma   90.00
#
_symmetry.space_group_name_H-M   'P 1'
#
loop_
_entity.id
_entity.type
_entity.pdbx_description
1 polymer ?
#
loop_
_entity_poly.entity_id
_entity_poly.type
_entity_poly.pdbx_seq_one_letter_code
_entity_poly.pdbx_strand_id
1 'polypeptide(L)' 'MCYREDGTAEYTGLQQVTGELAGRPGTCVMVADGTFRDGEARSAWRVITGSGTGGMAGLRGSGSAISSGTPGGTFTFDYE' A
#
# COMPACT_ATOMS: atom_id res chain seq x y z
N MET A 1 -14.21 -1.11 -2.35
CA MET A 1 -14.36 0.31 -2.73
C MET A 1 -15.84 0.66 -2.61
N CYS A 2 -16.16 1.85 -2.12
CA CYS A 2 -17.51 2.40 -2.10
C CYS A 2 -17.46 3.75 -2.81
N TYR A 3 -18.10 3.82 -3.98
CA TYR A 3 -18.24 5.07 -4.74
C TYR A 3 -19.51 5.80 -4.33
N ARG A 4 -19.44 7.13 -4.28
CA ARG A 4 -20.56 8.03 -4.06
C ARG A 4 -21.07 8.59 -5.38
N GLU A 5 -22.25 9.22 -5.35
CA GLU A 5 -22.85 9.86 -6.53
C GLU A 5 -21.98 11.00 -7.10
N ASP A 6 -21.19 11.67 -6.25
CA ASP A 6 -20.27 12.73 -6.65
C ASP A 6 -18.95 12.22 -7.30
N GLY A 7 -18.82 10.90 -7.47
CA GLY A 7 -17.65 10.26 -8.06
C GLY A 7 -16.47 10.07 -7.10
N THR A 8 -16.56 10.53 -5.85
CA THR A 8 -15.55 10.21 -4.82
C THR A 8 -15.70 8.77 -4.34
N ALA A 9 -14.64 8.19 -3.77
CA ALA A 9 -14.71 6.87 -3.18
C ALA A 9 -13.88 6.73 -1.91
N GLU A 10 -14.27 5.75 -1.09
CA GLU A 10 -13.43 5.18 -0.05
C GLU A 10 -13.07 3.73 -0.40
N TYR A 11 -11.87 3.32 -0.01
CA TYR A 11 -11.39 1.97 -0.24
C TYR A 11 -10.52 1.47 0.91
N THR A 12 -10.62 0.18 1.16
CA THR A 12 -9.68 -0.56 1.98
C THR A 12 -9.38 -1.89 1.30
N GLY A 13 -8.21 -2.46 1.55
CA GLY A 13 -7.82 -3.72 0.94
C GLY A 13 -6.51 -4.29 1.47
N LEU A 14 -6.30 -5.57 1.15
CA LEU A 14 -5.06 -6.28 1.40
C LEU A 14 -4.27 -6.42 0.10
N GLN A 15 -2.96 -6.20 0.16
CA GLN A 15 -2.05 -6.33 -0.97
C GLN A 15 -0.93 -7.29 -0.60
N GLN A 16 -0.78 -8.37 -1.37
CA GLN A 16 0.39 -9.25 -1.25
C GLN A 16 1.52 -8.69 -2.11
N VAL A 17 2.66 -8.41 -1.48
CA VAL A 17 3.88 -7.99 -2.15
C VAL A 17 4.84 -9.17 -2.23
N THR A 18 5.41 -9.38 -3.41
CA THR A 18 6.48 -10.36 -3.67
C THR A 18 7.62 -9.60 -4.36
N GLY A 19 8.82 -9.68 -3.80
CA GLY A 19 9.97 -8.97 -4.37
C GLY A 19 11.17 -8.98 -3.44
N GLU A 20 11.98 -7.94 -3.51
CA GLU A 20 13.17 -7.77 -2.67
C GLU A 20 13.16 -6.39 -2.02
N LEU A 21 13.44 -6.34 -0.71
CA LEU A 21 13.59 -5.08 0.05
C LEU A 21 15.05 -4.95 0.48
N ALA A 22 15.73 -3.90 0.03
CA ALA A 22 17.17 -3.72 0.27
C ALA A 22 18.01 -4.98 -0.08
N GLY A 23 17.66 -5.65 -1.20
CA GLY A 23 18.31 -6.88 -1.65
C GLY A 23 17.90 -8.15 -0.89
N ARG A 24 16.91 -8.08 0.01
CA ARG A 24 16.42 -9.22 0.79
C ARG A 24 15.13 -9.77 0.15
N PRO A 25 15.16 -10.94 -0.53
CA PRO A 25 13.99 -11.49 -1.21
C PRO A 25 12.96 -12.01 -0.21
N GLY A 26 11.69 -11.76 -0.45
CA GLY A 26 10.61 -12.22 0.40
C GLY A 26 9.23 -11.77 -0.06
N THR A 27 8.24 -12.06 0.78
CA THR A 27 6.88 -11.57 0.61
C THR A 27 6.40 -10.89 1.87
N CYS A 28 5.38 -10.04 1.77
CA CYS A 28 4.61 -9.56 2.92
C CYS A 28 3.19 -9.20 2.47
N VAL A 29 2.29 -8.98 3.44
CA VAL A 29 0.96 -8.45 3.19
C VAL A 29 0.86 -7.05 3.77
N MET A 30 0.36 -6.10 2.98
CA MET A 30 0.03 -4.75 3.41
C MET A 30 -1.50 -4.60 3.53
N VAL A 31 -1.95 -3.82 4.49
CA VAL A 31 -3.32 -3.32 4.55
C VAL A 31 -3.32 -1.83 4.22
N ALA A 32 -4.22 -1.42 3.34
CA ALA A 32 -4.38 -0.04 2.92
C ALA A 32 -5.77 0.48 3.28
N ASP A 33 -5.83 1.76 3.62
CA ASP A 33 -7.05 2.56 3.76
C ASP A 33 -6.85 3.84 2.96
N GLY A 34 -7.82 4.18 2.11
CA GLY A 34 -7.65 5.29 1.18
C GLY A 34 -8.92 5.85 0.59
N THR A 35 -8.73 6.98 -0.08
CA THR A 35 -9.77 7.80 -0.68
C THR A 35 -9.44 8.10 -2.13
N PHE A 36 -10.47 8.17 -2.97
CA PHE A 36 -10.37 8.70 -4.33
C PHE A 36 -11.16 10.00 -4.43
N ARG A 37 -10.48 11.08 -4.85
CA ARG A 37 -11.06 12.42 -5.03
C ARG A 37 -10.24 13.21 -6.05
N ASP A 38 -10.89 14.04 -6.85
CA ASP A 38 -10.24 14.96 -7.80
C ASP A 38 -9.25 14.26 -8.76
N GLY A 39 -9.55 13.02 -9.17
CA GLY A 39 -8.73 12.23 -10.08
C GLY A 39 -7.51 11.54 -9.43
N GLU A 40 -7.36 11.62 -8.11
CA GLU A 40 -6.27 11.03 -7.35
C GLU A 40 -6.77 10.01 -6.33
N ALA A 41 -6.08 8.87 -6.26
CA ALA A 41 -6.19 7.94 -5.13
C ALA A 41 -5.06 8.20 -4.14
N ARG A 42 -5.42 8.34 -2.87
CA ARG A 42 -4.49 8.55 -1.75
C ARG A 42 -4.76 7.51 -0.69
N SER A 43 -3.73 6.80 -0.26
CA SER A 43 -3.86 5.79 0.81
C SER A 43 -2.74 5.89 1.82
N ALA A 44 -3.09 5.65 3.09
CA ALA A 44 -2.16 5.19 4.10
C ALA A 44 -2.16 3.66 4.11
N TRP A 45 -1.01 3.06 4.38
CA TRP A 45 -0.89 1.62 4.44
C TRP A 45 0.13 1.19 5.49
N ARG A 46 0.03 -0.06 5.93
CA ARG A 46 1.01 -0.70 6.82
C ARG A 46 1.23 -2.16 6.48
N VAL A 47 2.41 -2.68 6.79
CA VAL A 47 2.67 -4.12 6.77
C VAL A 47 1.85 -4.78 7.88
N ILE A 48 1.23 -5.92 7.57
CA ILE A 48 0.58 -6.77 8.57
C ILE A 48 1.68 -7.49 9.34
N THR A 49 1.79 -7.22 10.64
CA THR A 49 2.79 -7.85 11.51
C THR A 49 2.73 -9.37 11.39
N GLY A 50 3.90 -9.99 11.17
CA GLY A 50 4.02 -11.44 11.03
C GLY A 50 3.66 -12.00 9.65
N SER A 51 3.23 -11.18 8.69
CA SER A 51 2.95 -11.61 7.31
C SER A 51 4.20 -11.80 6.44
N GLY A 52 5.33 -11.27 6.89
CA GLY A 52 6.59 -11.29 6.16
C GLY A 52 7.21 -12.68 6.05
N THR A 53 7.77 -13.02 4.89
CA THR A 53 8.48 -14.29 4.64
C THR A 53 9.91 -14.06 4.15
N GLY A 54 10.76 -15.08 4.28
CA GLY A 54 12.15 -15.03 3.79
C GLY A 54 12.91 -13.82 4.35
N GLY A 55 13.52 -13.05 3.46
CA GLY A 55 14.23 -11.81 3.75
C GLY A 55 13.34 -10.70 4.34
N MET A 56 12.01 -10.79 4.22
CA MET A 56 11.05 -9.87 4.82
C MET A 56 10.42 -10.43 6.11
N ALA A 57 10.89 -11.56 6.64
CA ALA A 57 10.40 -12.09 7.91
C ALA A 57 10.59 -11.07 9.05
N GLY A 58 9.53 -10.84 9.82
CA GLY A 58 9.52 -9.85 10.91
C GLY A 58 9.39 -8.39 10.48
N LEU A 59 9.26 -8.10 9.17
CA LEU A 59 9.14 -6.75 8.63
C LEU A 59 8.00 -5.96 9.31
N ARG A 60 8.32 -4.74 9.70
CA ARG A 60 7.39 -3.72 10.20
C ARG A 60 7.59 -2.45 9.40
N GLY A 61 6.50 -1.75 9.15
CA GLY A 61 6.56 -0.45 8.51
C GLY A 61 5.24 -0.03 7.94
N SER A 62 5.22 1.20 7.45
CA SER A 62 4.04 1.88 6.94
C SER A 62 4.46 2.95 5.95
N GLY A 63 3.47 3.49 5.25
CA GLY A 63 3.72 4.59 4.35
C GLY A 63 2.44 5.11 3.75
N SER A 64 2.62 5.87 2.67
CA SER A 64 1.52 6.39 1.88
C SER A 64 1.75 6.13 0.40
N ALA A 65 0.65 6.19 -0.35
CA ALA A 65 0.68 6.15 -1.80
C ALA A 65 -0.21 7.25 -2.37
N ILE A 66 0.24 7.87 -3.46
CA ILE A 66 -0.55 8.78 -4.28
C ILE A 66 -0.43 8.32 -5.73
N SER A 67 -1.57 8.05 -6.37
CA SER A 67 -1.64 7.70 -7.79
C SER A 67 -2.72 8.51 -8.49
N SER A 68 -2.43 8.95 -9.71
CA SER A 68 -3.39 9.60 -10.60
C SER A 68 -3.80 8.67 -11.74
N GLY A 69 -4.70 9.11 -12.62
CA GLY A 69 -5.13 8.36 -13.81
C GLY A 69 -4.04 8.12 -14.88
N THR A 70 -2.78 8.47 -14.62
CA THR A 70 -1.64 8.22 -15.50
C THR A 70 -0.62 7.29 -14.84
N PRO A 71 0.13 6.46 -15.59
CA PRO A 71 1.18 5.62 -15.02
C PRO A 71 2.18 6.42 -14.18
N GLY A 72 2.55 5.87 -13.03
CA GLY A 72 3.40 6.52 -12.05
C GLY A 72 2.63 6.96 -10.80
N GLY A 73 3.38 7.43 -9.81
CA GLY A 73 2.85 7.82 -8.51
C GLY A 73 3.96 7.94 -7.48
N THR A 74 3.61 8.37 -6.28
CA THR A 74 4.52 8.37 -5.14
C THR A 74 4.16 7.23 -4.21
N PHE A 75 5.18 6.53 -3.72
CA PHE A 75 5.04 5.48 -2.72
C PHE A 75 6.15 5.67 -1.69
N THR A 76 5.79 6.01 -0.47
CA THR A 76 6.76 6.13 0.64
C THR A 76 6.72 4.85 1.46
N PHE A 77 7.86 4.41 1.99
CA PHE A 77 7.91 3.28 2.88
C PHE A 77 8.93 3.53 3.99
N ASP A 78 8.42 3.77 5.19
CA ASP A 78 9.21 3.82 6.41
C ASP A 78 9.16 2.42 7.05
N TYR A 79 10.33 1.80 7.20
CA TYR A 79 10.48 0.45 7.74
C TYR A 79 11.66 0.35 8.70
N GLU A 80 11.55 -0.62 9.62
CA GLU A 80 12.60 -0.98 10.58
C GLU A 80 13.64 -1.94 9.97
#